data_AF-B6WXI2-F1
#
_entry.id   AF-B6WXI2-F1
#
_cell.length_a   1.000
_cell.length_b   1.000
_cell.length_c   1.000
_cell.angle_alpha   90.00
_cell.angle_beta   90.00
_cell.angle_gamma   90.00
#
_symmetry.space_group_name_H-M   'P 1'
#
loop_
_entity.id
_entity.type
_entity.pdbx_description
1 polymer ?
#
loop_
_entity_poly.entity_id
_entity_poly.type
_entity_poly.pdbx_seq_one_letter_code
_entity_poly.pdbx_strand_id
1 'polypeptide(L)'
;MICCLASAACPLRDTAAPLVACGGKESIRAVYDAGIDLGHYGEVDQLAPAGAMAEFTAYVRRQSEEEAEAAFAPLRQAANGRGVEVRLHVVYGPRAVRDLLHRWQEEETVRVFGGEGMA
;
A
#
# COMPACT_ATOMS: atom_id res chain seq x y z
N MET A 1 -13.31 3.43 8.40
CA MET A 1 -11.88 3.33 8.01
C MET A 1 -11.41 4.49 7.12
N ILE A 2 -10.20 4.99 7.38
CA ILE A 2 -9.44 5.86 6.45
C ILE A 2 -8.38 5.02 5.71
N CYS A 3 -8.38 5.11 4.38
CA CYS A 3 -7.37 4.49 3.52
C CYS A 3 -6.64 5.57 2.70
N CYS A 4 -5.31 5.53 2.71
CA CYS A 4 -4.48 6.35 1.83
C CYS A 4 -3.82 5.45 0.77
N LEU A 5 -3.94 5.82 -0.50
CA LEU A 5 -3.34 5.10 -1.62
C LEU A 5 -2.17 5.89 -2.20
N ALA A 6 -1.11 5.17 -2.54
CA ALA A 6 0.03 5.70 -3.28
C ALA A 6 0.69 4.62 -4.13
N SER A 7 1.46 5.07 -5.12
CA SER A 7 2.44 4.26 -5.86
C SER A 7 3.65 5.13 -6.20
N ALA A 8 4.69 4.54 -6.78
CA ALA A 8 5.82 5.30 -7.31
C ALA A 8 5.39 6.38 -8.35
N ALA A 9 4.38 6.06 -9.17
CA ALA A 9 3.86 6.97 -10.19
C ALA A 9 2.87 8.00 -9.63
N CYS A 10 2.18 7.66 -8.54
CA CYS A 10 1.11 8.47 -7.94
C CYS A 10 1.34 8.62 -6.43
N PRO A 11 2.26 9.51 -5.99
CA PRO A 11 2.54 9.71 -4.57
C PRO A 11 1.38 10.41 -3.86
N LEU A 12 1.19 10.10 -2.57
CA LEU A 12 0.21 10.80 -1.73
C LEU A 12 0.65 12.26 -1.50
N ARG A 13 -0.15 13.22 -2.00
CA ARG A 13 0.19 14.65 -1.94
C ARG A 13 -0.35 15.36 -0.70
N ASP A 14 -1.53 14.96 -0.24
CA ASP A 14 -2.20 15.57 0.91
C ASP A 14 -2.23 14.61 2.09
N THR A 15 -1.43 14.92 3.11
CA THR A 15 -1.39 14.18 4.37
C THR A 15 -2.31 14.77 5.43
N ALA A 16 -2.82 15.99 5.26
CA ALA A 16 -3.66 16.67 6.23
C ALA A 16 -5.11 16.18 6.16
N ALA A 17 -5.67 16.06 4.95
CA ALA A 17 -7.04 15.57 4.75
C ALA A 17 -7.33 14.21 5.42
N PRO A 18 -6.50 13.16 5.26
CA PRO A 18 -6.74 11.88 5.93
C PRO A 18 -6.64 11.98 7.45
N LEU A 19 -5.73 12.81 7.98
CA LEU A 19 -5.58 13.02 9.43
C LEU A 19 -6.77 13.76 10.04
N VAL A 20 -7.32 14.75 9.32
CA VAL A 20 -8.55 15.45 9.74
C VAL A 20 -9.73 14.48 9.71
N ALA A 21 -9.85 13.67 8.66
CA ALA A 21 -10.93 12.69 8.53
C ALA A 21 -10.88 11.58 9.59
N CYS A 22 -9.68 11.20 10.04
CA CYS A 22 -9.46 10.21 11.11
C CYS A 22 -9.91 10.72 12.50
N GLY A 23 -9.92 12.04 12.72
CA GLY A 23 -10.37 12.62 14.00
C GLY A 23 -9.58 12.19 15.25
N GLY A 24 -8.38 11.60 15.07
CA GLY A 24 -7.49 11.19 16.15
C GLY A 24 -7.89 9.91 16.92
N LYS A 25 -8.90 9.18 16.47
CA LYS A 25 -9.44 8.00 17.18
C LYS A 25 -9.30 6.67 16.43
N GLU A 26 -8.93 6.72 15.16
CA GLU A 26 -8.85 5.55 14.29
C GLU A 26 -7.41 5.32 13.79
N SER A 27 -7.17 4.14 13.21
CA SER A 27 -5.93 3.87 12.48
C SER A 27 -6.11 4.19 11.00
N ILE A 28 -5.07 4.67 10.34
CA ILE A 28 -5.05 4.88 8.89
C ILE A 28 -4.42 3.65 8.23
N ARG A 29 -5.09 3.11 7.21
CA ARG A 29 -4.51 2.08 6.33
C ARG A 29 -3.78 2.79 5.19
N ALA A 30 -2.47 2.64 5.12
CA ALA A 30 -1.65 3.13 4.02
C ALA A 30 -1.40 1.98 3.06
N VAL A 31 -1.94 2.06 1.85
CA VAL A 31 -1.80 1.02 0.81
C VAL A 31 -0.87 1.54 -0.27
N TYR A 32 0.24 0.84 -0.46
CA TYR A 32 1.19 1.09 -1.53
C TYR A 32 1.00 0.05 -2.63
N ASP A 33 0.66 0.50 -3.83
CA ASP A 33 0.72 -0.33 -5.02
C ASP A 33 2.15 -0.36 -5.55
N ALA A 34 2.78 -1.53 -5.47
CA ALA A 34 4.13 -1.74 -5.97
C ALA A 34 4.22 -1.62 -7.50
N GLY A 35 3.10 -1.68 -8.23
CA GLY A 35 3.08 -1.68 -9.70
C GLY A 35 3.72 -2.91 -10.33
N ILE A 36 4.04 -3.92 -9.52
CA ILE A 36 4.66 -5.18 -9.92
C ILE A 36 3.68 -6.32 -9.67
N ASP A 37 3.48 -7.17 -10.68
CA ASP A 37 2.65 -8.36 -10.57
C ASP A 37 3.49 -9.59 -10.25
N LEU A 38 3.67 -9.87 -8.95
CA LEU A 38 4.38 -11.05 -8.48
C LEU A 38 3.71 -12.37 -8.89
N GLY A 39 2.41 -12.38 -9.19
CA GLY A 39 1.69 -13.57 -9.65
C GLY A 39 2.10 -14.00 -11.05
N HIS A 40 2.49 -13.03 -11.91
CA HIS A 40 2.93 -13.29 -13.27
C HIS A 40 4.35 -13.87 -13.36
N TYR A 41 5.20 -13.63 -12.35
CA TYR A 41 6.54 -14.21 -12.32
C TYR A 41 6.54 -15.73 -12.09
N GLY A 42 5.43 -16.28 -11.58
CA GLY A 42 5.23 -17.73 -11.47
C GLY A 42 5.10 -18.44 -12.83
N GLU A 43 4.75 -17.75 -13.92
CA GLU A 43 4.74 -18.37 -15.26
C GLU A 43 6.14 -18.53 -15.87
N VAL A 44 7.17 -17.93 -15.26
CA VAL A 44 8.59 -18.09 -15.64
C VAL A 44 9.25 -19.28 -14.90
N ASP A 45 8.47 -20.09 -14.17
CA ASP A 45 8.92 -21.29 -13.43
C ASP A 45 9.63 -22.35 -14.30
N GLN A 46 9.52 -22.27 -15.62
CA GLN A 46 10.19 -23.24 -16.50
C GLN A 46 11.69 -22.97 -16.70
N LEU A 47 12.24 -21.84 -16.24
CA LEU A 47 13.61 -21.44 -16.56
C LEU A 47 14.52 -21.09 -15.37
N ALA A 48 13.97 -20.89 -14.16
CA ALA A 48 14.77 -20.54 -12.97
C ALA A 48 14.72 -21.64 -11.89
N PRO A 49 15.84 -21.96 -11.22
CA PRO A 49 15.82 -22.83 -10.05
C PRO A 49 14.87 -22.25 -8.99
N ALA A 50 14.04 -23.08 -8.36
CA ALA A 50 13.03 -22.64 -7.39
C ALA A 50 13.57 -21.72 -6.27
N GLY A 51 14.84 -21.89 -5.87
CA GLY A 51 15.50 -21.02 -4.89
C GLY A 51 15.76 -19.59 -5.39
N ALA A 52 16.06 -19.40 -6.67
CA ALA A 52 16.31 -18.08 -7.25
C ALA A 52 15.03 -17.22 -7.32
N MET A 53 13.87 -17.85 -7.53
CA MET A 53 12.58 -17.14 -7.53
C MET A 53 12.15 -16.71 -6.13
N ALA A 54 12.42 -17.53 -5.11
CA ALA A 54 12.18 -17.16 -3.73
C ALA A 54 13.04 -15.97 -3.29
N GLU A 55 14.34 -15.98 -3.61
CA GLU A 55 15.27 -14.89 -3.31
C GLU A 55 14.90 -13.60 -4.06
N PHE A 56 14.55 -13.71 -5.35
CA PHE A 56 14.07 -12.57 -6.13
C PHE A 56 12.79 -11.97 -5.55
N THR A 57 11.81 -12.81 -5.21
CA THR A 57 10.56 -12.35 -4.61
C THR A 57 10.80 -11.68 -3.26
N ALA A 58 11.68 -12.23 -2.42
CA ALA A 58 12.06 -11.63 -1.14
C ALA A 58 12.75 -10.28 -1.33
N TYR A 59 13.64 -10.17 -2.32
CA TYR A 59 14.31 -8.92 -2.68
C TYR A 59 13.31 -7.85 -3.12
N VAL A 60 12.40 -8.17 -4.05
CA VAL A 60 11.37 -7.24 -4.53
C VAL A 60 10.47 -6.80 -3.38
N ARG A 61 10.05 -7.73 -2.51
CA ARG A 61 9.22 -7.38 -1.34
C ARG A 61 9.92 -6.40 -0.42
N ARG A 62 11.19 -6.64 -0.09
CA ARG A 62 11.98 -5.74 0.75
C ARG A 62 12.12 -4.36 0.11
N GLN A 63 12.40 -4.29 -1.19
CA GLN A 63 12.50 -3.03 -1.92
C GLN A 63 11.16 -2.27 -1.93
N SER A 64 10.05 -2.95 -2.22
CA SER A 64 8.74 -2.33 -2.24
C SER A 64 8.30 -1.87 -0.85
N GLU A 65 8.69 -2.56 0.22
CA GLU A 65 8.49 -2.10 1.60
C GLU A 65 9.28 -0.82 1.90
N GLU A 66 10.55 -0.74 1.49
CA GLU A 66 11.38 0.47 1.63
C GLU A 66 10.77 1.66 0.86
N GLU A 67 10.30 1.44 -0.37
CA GLU A 67 9.61 2.45 -1.19
C GLU A 67 8.29 2.89 -0.57
N ALA A 68 7.51 1.96 -0.06
CA ALA A 68 6.23 2.23 0.60
C ALA A 68 6.44 3.02 1.90
N GLU A 69 7.43 2.67 2.72
CA GLU A 69 7.79 3.43 3.90
C GLU A 69 8.21 4.86 3.54
N ALA A 70 9.04 5.03 2.51
CA ALA A 70 9.44 6.35 2.03
C ALA A 70 8.24 7.18 1.53
N ALA A 71 7.32 6.57 0.77
CA ALA A 71 6.14 7.23 0.24
C ALA A 71 5.19 7.73 1.34
N PHE A 72 5.07 6.96 2.43
CA PHE A 72 4.18 7.30 3.54
C PHE A 72 4.87 7.95 4.75
N ALA A 73 6.20 8.11 4.73
CA ALA A 73 6.95 8.73 5.82
C ALA A 73 6.37 10.10 6.25
N PRO A 74 6.00 11.02 5.34
CA PRO A 74 5.39 12.29 5.74
C PRO A 74 4.06 12.12 6.49
N LEU A 75 3.21 11.18 6.04
CA LEU A 75 1.95 10.87 6.70
C LEU A 75 2.18 10.26 8.08
N ARG A 76 3.11 9.30 8.19
CA ARG A 76 3.46 8.65 9.47
C ARG A 76 4.00 9.64 10.49
N GLN A 77 4.87 10.56 10.05
CA GLN A 77 5.41 11.60 10.93
C GLN A 77 4.29 12.50 11.46
N ALA A 78 3.41 12.97 10.58
CA ALA A 78 2.28 13.81 10.95
C ALA A 78 1.24 13.09 11.83
N ALA A 79 1.03 11.79 11.59
CA ALA A 79 0.15 10.93 12.37
C ALA A 79 0.70 10.67 13.79
N ASN A 80 2.01 10.41 13.91
CA ASN A 80 2.67 10.16 15.19
C ASN A 80 2.51 11.34 16.16
N GLY A 81 2.65 12.58 15.65
CA GLY A 81 2.41 13.79 16.44
C GLY A 81 0.97 13.95 16.96
N ARG A 82 0.03 13.14 16.46
CA ARG A 82 -1.40 13.14 16.82
C ARG A 82 -1.84 11.84 17.49
N GLY A 83 -0.93 10.90 17.75
CA GLY A 83 -1.26 9.59 18.32
C GLY A 83 -2.05 8.67 17.39
N VAL A 84 -2.02 8.93 16.07
CA VAL A 84 -2.72 8.13 15.06
C VAL A 84 -1.78 7.04 14.53
N GLU A 85 -2.21 5.78 14.60
CA GLU A 85 -1.47 4.66 14.02
C GLU A 85 -1.64 4.63 12.50
N VAL A 86 -0.55 4.48 11.76
CA VAL A 86 -0.56 4.23 10.31
C VAL A 86 -0.07 2.82 10.06
N ARG A 87 -0.92 1.98 9.46
CA ARG A 87 -0.61 0.59 9.11
C ARG A 87 -0.33 0.49 7.63
N LEU A 88 0.89 0.11 7.28
CA LEU A 88 1.34 -0.02 5.90
C LEU A 88 0.93 -1.39 5.31
N HIS A 89 0.46 -1.38 4.07
CA HIS A 89 0.10 -2.55 3.27
C HIS A 89 0.74 -2.38 1.90
N VAL A 90 1.62 -3.29 1.50
CA VAL A 90 2.17 -3.32 0.15
C VAL A 90 1.41 -4.37 -0.65
N VAL A 91 0.87 -3.97 -1.80
CA VAL A 91 0.11 -4.85 -2.68
C VAL A 91 0.79 -5.02 -4.03
N TYR A 92 0.58 -6.18 -4.64
CA TYR A 92 1.24 -6.61 -5.85
C TYR A 92 0.19 -7.12 -6.84
N GLY A 93 0.25 -6.64 -8.08
CA GLY A 93 -0.60 -7.09 -9.18
C GLY A 93 -1.76 -6.14 -9.54
N PRO A 94 -2.29 -6.26 -10.76
CA PRO A 94 -3.13 -5.26 -11.44
C PRO A 94 -4.53 -5.06 -10.81
N ARG A 95 -4.88 -5.86 -9.81
CA ARG A 95 -6.20 -5.86 -9.15
C ARG A 95 -6.10 -5.82 -7.64
N ALA A 96 -4.89 -5.88 -7.09
CA ALA A 96 -4.71 -6.12 -5.66
C ALA A 96 -5.22 -4.96 -4.81
N VAL A 97 -5.07 -3.71 -5.27
CA VAL A 97 -5.68 -2.53 -4.62
C VAL A 97 -7.21 -2.66 -4.60
N ARG A 98 -7.82 -2.86 -5.76
CA ARG A 98 -9.29 -2.96 -5.89
C ARG A 98 -9.86 -4.10 -5.06
N ASP A 99 -9.26 -5.28 -5.14
CA ASP A 99 -9.72 -6.47 -4.41
C ASP A 99 -9.52 -6.32 -2.88
N LEU A 100 -8.49 -5.59 -2.44
CA LEU A 100 -8.30 -5.22 -1.04
C LEU A 100 -9.37 -4.22 -0.57
N LEU A 101 -9.61 -3.16 -1.35
CA LEU A 101 -10.62 -2.15 -1.02
C LEU A 101 -12.02 -2.74 -0.98
N HIS A 102 -12.37 -3.63 -1.93
CA HIS A 102 -13.67 -4.30 -1.95
C HIS A 102 -13.90 -5.09 -0.66
N ARG A 103 -12.92 -5.89 -0.22
CA ARG A 103 -13.01 -6.64 1.04
C ARG A 103 -13.21 -5.73 2.24
N TRP A 104 -12.49 -4.61 2.32
CA TRP A 104 -12.67 -3.67 3.43
C TRP A 104 -14.02 -2.96 3.39
N GLN A 105 -14.56 -2.67 2.20
CA GLN A 105 -15.87 -2.06 2.04
C GLN A 105 -17.02 -2.99 2.47
N GLU A 106 -16.82 -4.31 2.39
CA GLU A 106 -17.77 -5.29 2.93
C GLU A 106 -17.82 -5.26 4.47
N GLU A 107 -16.70 -4.91 5.12
CA GLU A 107 -16.58 -4.88 6.59
C GLU A 107 -17.00 -3.54 7.19
N GLU A 108 -16.62 -2.42 6.56
CA GLU A 108 -16.91 -1.08 7.06
C GLU A 108 -16.84 0.01 5.96
N THR A 109 -17.36 1.20 6.25
CA THR A 109 -17.25 2.35 5.34
C THR A 109 -15.78 2.79 5.20
N VAL A 110 -15.24 2.64 3.98
CA VAL A 110 -13.87 3.06 3.63
C VAL A 110 -13.89 4.43 2.96
N ARG A 111 -13.11 5.38 3.49
CA ARG A 111 -12.84 6.67 2.84
C ARG A 111 -11.42 6.66 2.29
N VAL A 112 -11.30 6.83 0.98
CA VAL A 112 -10.02 6.73 0.24
C VAL A 112 -9.45 8.12 -0.05
N PHE A 113 -8.15 8.29 0.14
CA PHE A 113 -7.37 9.49 -0.18
C PHE A 113 -6.18 9.12 -1.07
N GLY A 114 -5.93 9.91 -2.13
CA GLY A 114 -4.88 9.63 -3.11
C GLY A 114 -5.22 8.48 -4.06
N GLY A 115 -4.23 8.06 -4.85
CA GLY A 115 -4.38 6.98 -5.83
C GLY A 115 -5.31 7.32 -7.00
N GLU A 116 -5.23 8.55 -7.52
CA GLU A 116 -6.05 8.95 -8.67
C GLU A 116 -5.84 7.97 -9.84
N GLY A 117 -6.90 7.23 -10.20
CA GLY A 117 -6.87 6.21 -11.27
C GLY A 117 -6.47 4.80 -10.84
N MET A 118 -6.33 4.53 -9.54
CA MET A 118 -5.88 3.23 -8.99
C MET A 118 -7.00 2.42 -8.30
N ALA A 119 -8.17 3.02 -8.08
CA ALA A 119 -9.33 2.41 -7.41
C ALA A 119 -10.41 1.98 -8.41
#